data_AF-A0A1F6CRA2-F1
#
_entry.id   AF-A0A1F6CRA2-F1
#
_cell.length_a   1.000
_cell.length_b   1.000
_cell.length_c   1.000
_cell.angle_alpha   90.00
_cell.angle_beta   90.00
_cell.angle_gamma   90.00
#
_symmetry.space_group_name_H-M   'P 1'
#
loop_
_entity.id
_entity.type
_entity.pdbx_description
1 polymer ?
#
loop_
_entity_poly.entity_id
_entity_poly.type
_entity_poly.pdbx_seq_one_letter_code
_entity_poly.pdbx_strand_id
1 'polypeptide(L)'
;MVVRMRRNRSQTAKRRSNHAIHGQRLAKCECGAARMSHRACPQCGKYNGKIIIDIVAVASRAARRAKRKQTELRASGHSDETKEKETAKTS
;
A
#
# COMPACT_ATOMS: atom_id res chain seq x y z
N MET A 1 -12.80 3.24 36.45
CA MET A 1 -14.04 3.05 35.66
C MET A 1 -14.05 1.62 35.14
N VAL A 2 -14.97 0.78 35.61
CA VAL A 2 -15.04 -0.65 35.26
C VAL A 2 -16.36 -0.93 34.55
N VAL A 3 -16.34 -1.74 33.49
CA VAL A 3 -17.55 -2.16 32.80
C VAL A 3 -18.36 -3.05 33.74
N ARG A 4 -19.48 -2.52 34.25
CA ARG A 4 -20.35 -3.22 35.21
C ARG A 4 -21.14 -4.37 34.60
N MET A 5 -21.53 -4.28 33.33
CA MET A 5 -22.32 -5.31 32.63
C MET A 5 -21.91 -5.47 31.16
N ARG A 6 -22.08 -6.68 30.63
CA ARG A 6 -21.83 -7.00 29.22
C ARG A 6 -22.85 -6.30 28.32
N ARG A 7 -22.38 -5.56 27.31
CA ARG A 7 -23.27 -5.03 26.26
C ARG A 7 -23.90 -6.18 25.47
N ASN A 8 -25.20 -6.06 25.22
CA ASN A 8 -25.91 -7.01 24.37
C ASN A 8 -25.44 -6.90 22.90
N ARG A 9 -25.75 -7.91 22.09
CA ARG A 9 -25.36 -7.95 20.67
C ARG A 9 -26.00 -6.80 19.89
N SER A 10 -27.24 -6.44 20.20
CA SER A 10 -27.97 -5.37 19.50
C SER A 10 -27.37 -3.98 19.74
N GLN A 11 -26.95 -3.62 20.97
CA GLN A 11 -26.25 -2.36 21.27
C GLN A 11 -24.89 -2.30 20.59
N THR A 12 -24.19 -3.45 20.51
CA THR A 12 -22.91 -3.51 19.80
C THR A 12 -23.09 -3.32 18.29
N ALA A 13 -24.10 -3.95 17.69
CA ALA A 13 -24.45 -3.80 16.29
C ALA A 13 -24.89 -2.37 15.95
N LYS A 14 -25.76 -1.76 16.77
CA LYS A 14 -26.18 -0.36 16.63
C LYS A 14 -25.01 0.62 16.73
N ARG A 15 -24.02 0.35 17.60
CA ARG A 15 -22.82 1.20 17.65
C ARG A 15 -22.00 1.07 16.36
N ARG A 16 -21.86 -0.14 15.83
CA ARG A 16 -21.07 -0.43 14.63
C ARG A 16 -21.78 -0.09 13.32
N SER A 17 -23.09 0.19 13.31
CA SER A 17 -23.84 0.49 12.08
C SER A 17 -23.32 1.72 11.35
N ASN A 18 -22.74 2.67 12.08
CA ASN A 18 -22.22 3.92 11.52
C ASN A 18 -20.73 3.81 11.12
N HIS A 19 -20.09 2.65 11.34
CA HIS A 19 -18.65 2.47 11.10
C HIS A 19 -18.39 1.90 9.69
N ALA A 20 -19.22 2.26 8.71
CA ALA A 20 -19.05 1.83 7.33
C ALA A 20 -17.82 2.50 6.71
N ILE A 21 -16.98 1.72 6.01
CA ILE A 21 -15.85 2.24 5.27
C ILE A 21 -16.31 2.50 3.83
N HIS A 22 -16.13 3.73 3.36
CA HIS A 22 -16.46 4.11 1.98
C HIS A 22 -15.23 4.03 1.08
N GLY A 23 -15.45 3.61 -0.17
CA GLY A 23 -14.42 3.60 -1.20
C GLY A 23 -13.94 5.00 -1.56
N GLN A 24 -12.69 5.10 -1.99
CA GLN A 24 -12.12 6.36 -2.46
C GLN A 24 -12.66 6.71 -3.86
N ARG A 25 -12.87 8.00 -4.12
CA ARG A 25 -13.26 8.50 -5.44
C ARG A 25 -12.03 8.59 -6.34
N LEU A 26 -12.05 7.86 -7.45
CA LEU A 26 -11.00 7.86 -8.46
C LEU A 26 -11.46 8.62 -9.70
N ALA A 27 -10.58 9.44 -10.24
CA ALA A 27 -10.76 10.19 -11.49
C ALA A 27 -9.87 9.62 -12.59
N LYS A 28 -10.26 9.82 -13.85
CA LYS A 28 -9.39 9.48 -14.99
C LYS A 28 -8.21 10.45 -15.07
N CYS A 29 -7.02 9.92 -15.29
CA CYS A 29 -5.82 10.69 -15.58
C CYS A 29 -5.68 10.93 -17.09
N GLU A 30 -4.81 11.88 -17.47
CA GLU A 30 -4.39 12.15 -18.84
C GLU A 30 -3.80 10.91 -19.54
N CYS A 31 -3.20 9.98 -18.80
CA CYS A 31 -2.69 8.71 -19.33
C CYS A 31 -3.75 7.59 -19.40
N GLY A 32 -5.01 7.86 -19.05
CA GLY A 32 -6.09 6.87 -18.99
C GLY A 32 -6.17 6.08 -17.68
N ALA A 33 -5.13 6.10 -16.85
CA ALA A 33 -5.13 5.42 -15.55
C ALA A 33 -6.05 6.10 -14.52
N ALA A 34 -6.55 5.34 -13.55
CA ALA A 34 -7.27 5.89 -12.40
C ALA A 34 -6.30 6.61 -11.46
N ARG A 35 -6.65 7.82 -11.03
CA ARG A 35 -5.89 8.63 -10.07
C ARG A 35 -6.81 9.19 -8.98
N MET A 36 -6.23 9.46 -7.81
CA MET A 36 -6.93 10.25 -6.79
C MET A 36 -7.07 11.71 -7.25
N SER A 37 -8.20 12.34 -6.92
CA SER A 37 -8.39 13.78 -7.11
C SER A 37 -7.32 14.58 -6.36
N HIS A 38 -6.84 15.69 -6.95
CA HIS A 38 -5.80 16.57 -6.39
C HIS A 38 -4.44 15.91 -6.11
N ARG A 39 -4.17 14.72 -6.67
CA ARG A 39 -2.86 14.07 -6.57
C ARG A 39 -2.26 13.84 -7.95
N ALA A 40 -0.93 13.82 -7.97
CA ALA A 40 -0.17 13.35 -9.13
C ALA A 40 -0.44 11.88 -9.40
N CYS A 41 -0.52 11.54 -10.69
CA CYS A 41 -0.77 10.16 -11.09
C CYS A 41 0.44 9.29 -10.72
N PRO A 42 0.24 8.15 -10.04
CA PRO A 42 1.33 7.24 -9.70
C PRO A 42 1.92 6.53 -10.92
N GLN A 43 1.18 6.45 -12.03
CA GLN A 43 1.61 5.77 -13.25
C GLN A 43 2.40 6.66 -14.21
N CYS A 44 1.96 7.90 -14.43
CA CYS A 44 2.64 8.81 -15.37
C CYS A 44 3.36 9.98 -14.70
N GLY A 45 3.20 10.18 -13.40
CA GLY A 45 3.89 11.23 -12.63
C GLY A 45 3.42 12.65 -12.94
N LYS A 46 2.39 12.77 -13.77
CA LYS A 46 1.83 14.05 -14.22
C LYS A 46 0.67 14.51 -13.35
N TYR A 47 0.54 15.83 -13.22
CA TYR A 47 -0.65 16.51 -12.73
C TYR A 47 -0.77 17.86 -13.43
N ASN A 48 -1.94 18.13 -13.99
CA ASN A 48 -2.26 19.31 -14.77
C ASN A 48 -1.25 19.55 -15.92
N GLY A 49 -1.00 18.51 -16.73
CA GLY A 49 -0.09 18.55 -17.88
C GLY A 49 1.41 18.64 -17.57
N LYS A 50 1.80 18.84 -16.30
CA LYS A 50 3.20 18.97 -15.88
C LYS A 50 3.71 17.67 -15.26
N ILE A 51 4.94 17.31 -15.56
CA ILE A 51 5.64 16.19 -14.91
C ILE A 51 6.13 16.69 -13.56
N ILE A 52 5.57 16.15 -12.48
CA ILE A 52 5.92 16.54 -11.10
C ILE A 52 6.73 15.44 -10.43
N ILE A 53 6.46 14.19 -10.81
CA ILE A 53 7.22 13.02 -10.36
C ILE A 53 7.91 12.42 -11.58
N ASP A 54 9.23 12.46 -11.60
CA ASP A 54 10.01 11.69 -12.56
C ASP A 54 10.10 10.23 -12.09
N ILE A 55 9.18 9.41 -12.59
CA ILE A 55 9.08 7.99 -12.25
C ILE A 55 10.32 7.22 -12.72
N VAL A 56 10.95 7.62 -13.83
CA VAL A 56 12.14 6.96 -14.38
C VAL A 56 13.33 7.18 -13.44
N ALA A 57 13.52 8.41 -12.97
CA ALA A 57 14.56 8.72 -11.99
C ALA A 57 14.33 8.03 -10.64
N VAL A 58 13.07 7.83 -10.22
CA VAL A 58 12.75 7.07 -9.00
C VAL A 58 13.04 5.57 -9.20
N ALA A 59 12.64 4.99 -10.34
CA ALA A 59 12.87 3.58 -10.64
C ALA A 59 14.35 3.23 -10.69
N SER A 60 15.18 4.06 -11.32
CA SER A 60 16.64 3.84 -11.37
C SER A 60 17.29 3.93 -9.98
N ARG A 61 16.86 4.87 -9.14
CA ARG A 61 17.30 4.97 -7.73
C ARG A 61 16.87 3.74 -6.93
N ALA A 62 15.66 3.25 -7.12
CA ALA A 62 15.17 2.04 -6.47
C ALA A 62 15.95 0.80 -6.90
N ALA A 63 16.24 0.64 -8.20
CA ALA A 63 17.05 -0.46 -8.73
C ALA A 63 18.47 -0.47 -8.12
N ARG A 64 19.11 0.70 -8.01
CA ARG A 64 20.42 0.83 -7.34
C ARG A 64 20.37 0.39 -5.87
N ARG A 65 19.34 0.82 -5.14
CA ARG A 65 19.13 0.42 -3.73
C ARG A 65 18.86 -1.08 -3.60
N ALA A 66 18.03 -1.65 -4.48
CA ALA A 66 17.71 -3.07 -4.50
C ALA A 66 18.97 -3.92 -4.77
N LYS A 67 19.80 -3.52 -5.73
CA LYS A 67 21.08 -4.19 -6.02
C LYS A 67 22.01 -4.18 -4.80
N ARG A 68 22.17 -3.03 -4.14
CA ARG A 68 22.97 -2.91 -2.91
C ARG A 68 22.45 -3.81 -1.79
N LYS A 69 21.13 -3.81 -1.58
CA LYS A 69 20.50 -4.67 -0.59
C LYS A 69 20.69 -6.15 -0.93
N GLN A 70 20.58 -6.54 -2.19
CA GLN A 70 20.80 -7.91 -2.64
C GLN A 70 22.25 -8.36 -2.43
N THR A 71 23.23 -7.49 -2.67
CA THR A 71 24.65 -7.78 -2.39
C THR A 71 24.91 -7.93 -0.89
N GLU A 72 24.29 -7.10 -0.05
CA GLU A 72 24.40 -7.17 1.42
C GLU A 72 23.76 -8.46 1.96
N LEU A 73 22.57 -8.83 1.47
CA LEU A 73 21.90 -10.07 1.84
C LEU A 73 22.71 -11.30 1.45
N ARG A 74 23.25 -11.34 0.23
CA ARG A 74 24.17 -12.41 -0.21
C ARG A 74 25.43 -12.49 0.64
N ALA A 75 26.01 -11.35 1.03
CA ALA A 75 27.17 -11.31 1.91
C ALA A 75 26.86 -11.78 3.35
N SER A 76 25.63 -11.54 3.83
CA SER A 76 25.17 -12.00 5.15
C SER A 76 24.75 -13.48 5.21
N GLY A 77 24.79 -14.22 4.10
CA GLY A 77 24.49 -15.65 4.05
C GLY A 77 23.03 -16.04 4.30
N HIS A 78 22.09 -15.08 4.38
CA HIS A 78 20.65 -15.37 4.39
C HIS A 78 20.18 -15.63 2.94
N SER A 79 20.02 -16.89 2.57
CA SER A 79 19.34 -17.27 1.33
C SER A 79 17.83 -17.00 1.48
N ASP A 80 17.21 -16.38 0.46
CA ASP A 80 15.79 -16.01 0.41
C ASP A 80 14.80 -17.22 0.49
N GLU A 81 15.29 -18.45 0.75
CA GLU A 81 14.47 -19.67 0.84
C GLU A 81 13.51 -19.71 2.05
N THR A 82 13.77 -18.92 3.09
CA THR A 82 12.91 -18.93 4.29
C THR A 82 11.56 -18.26 4.08
N LYS A 83 11.44 -17.34 3.12
CA LYS A 83 10.16 -16.66 2.82
C LYS A 83 9.20 -17.48 1.96
N GLU A 84 9.71 -18.29 1.02
CA GLU A 84 8.86 -19.17 0.21
C GLU A 84 8.32 -20.37 1.02
N LYS A 85 9.07 -20.84 2.02
CA LYS A 85 8.64 -21.93 2.92
C LYS A 85 7.58 -21.49 3.94
N GLU A 86 7.48 -20.20 4.28
CA GLU A 86 6.46 -19.66 5.19
C GLU A 86 5.11 -19.40 4.49
N THR A 87 5.13 -18.95 3.23
CA THR A 87 3.89 -18.71 2.46
C THR A 87 3.21 -20.00 1.98
N ALA A 88 3.96 -21.07 1.74
CA ALA A 88 3.43 -22.38 1.36
C ALA A 88 2.78 -23.18 2.52
N LYS A 89 3.06 -22.84 3.78
CA LYS A 89 2.48 -23.50 4.97
C LYS A 89 1.16 -22.88 5.46
N THR A 90 0.75 -21.73 4.91
CA THR A 90 -0.47 -20.99 5.29
C THR A 90 -1.56 -20.99 4.21
N SER A 91 -1.43 -21.82 3.17
CA SER A 91 -2.45 -22.06 2.14
C SER A 91 -3.07 -23.46 2.31
#